data_AF-A0A3C2E7W3-F1
#
_entry.id   AF-A0A3C2E7W3-F1
#
_cell.length_a   1.000
_cell.length_b   1.000
_cell.length_c   1.000
_cell.angle_alpha   90.00
_cell.angle_beta   90.00
_cell.angle_gamma   90.00
#
_symmetry.space_group_name_H-M   'P 1'
#
loop_
_entity.id
_entity.type
_entity.pdbx_description
1 polymer ?
#
loop_
_entity_poly.entity_id
_entity_poly.type
_entity_poly.pdbx_seq_one_letter_code
_entity_poly.pdbx_strand_id
1 'polypeptide(L)'
;MIRLLACLTAATLALAAPASAQTSRGNYSDWHVFTLDGPDGLVCYALTTPTEMTPQNVDHGQVFFMVSSWANNQAREQPRFISGYTLRPDNP
;
A
#
# COMPACT_ATOMS: atom_id res chain seq x y z
N MET A 1 -51.12 15.71 -13.75
CA MET A 1 -50.23 14.53 -13.63
C MET A 1 -48.85 14.98 -13.12
N ILE A 2 -48.80 15.58 -11.92
CA ILE A 2 -47.62 16.28 -11.37
C ILE A 2 -47.53 15.98 -9.86
N ARG A 3 -47.38 14.71 -9.47
CA ARG A 3 -47.27 14.31 -8.05
C ARG A 3 -46.37 13.08 -7.79
N LEU A 4 -45.33 12.88 -8.59
CA LEU A 4 -44.40 11.75 -8.42
C LEU A 4 -42.91 12.15 -8.54
N LEU A 5 -42.58 13.42 -8.27
CA LEU A 5 -41.23 13.96 -8.49
C LEU A 5 -40.53 14.48 -7.22
N ALA A 6 -40.85 13.94 -6.04
CA ALA A 6 -40.19 14.38 -4.80
C ALA A 6 -40.10 13.24 -3.80
N CYS A 7 -39.10 12.36 -3.94
CA CYS A 7 -38.55 11.56 -2.82
C CYS A 7 -37.37 10.68 -3.26
N LEU A 8 -36.43 11.17 -4.09
CA LEU A 8 -35.24 10.38 -4.47
C LEU A 8 -33.93 11.13 -4.26
N THR A 9 -33.82 11.85 -3.14
CA THR A 9 -32.60 12.56 -2.75
C THR A 9 -32.37 12.45 -1.26
N ALA A 10 -31.89 11.29 -0.79
CA ALA A 10 -31.01 11.18 0.38
C ALA A 10 -30.83 9.70 0.75
N ALA A 11 -29.68 9.11 0.43
CA ALA A 11 -28.95 8.15 1.28
C ALA A 11 -27.83 7.45 0.49
N THR A 12 -26.88 8.19 -0.09
CA THR A 12 -25.55 7.64 -0.34
C THR A 12 -24.74 7.79 0.94
N LEU A 13 -25.04 6.97 1.95
CA LEU A 13 -24.06 6.72 3.02
C LEU A 13 -22.92 5.96 2.37
N ALA A 14 -21.81 6.64 2.12
CA ALA A 14 -20.56 5.99 1.76
C ALA A 14 -20.19 5.02 2.89
N LEU A 15 -20.27 3.71 2.63
CA LEU A 15 -19.67 2.72 3.51
C LEU A 15 -18.16 2.94 3.48
N ALA A 16 -17.63 3.67 4.45
CA ALA A 16 -16.20 3.68 4.71
C ALA A 16 -15.82 2.27 5.21
N ALA A 17 -15.11 1.50 4.38
CA ALA A 17 -14.52 0.26 4.82
C ALA A 17 -13.49 0.56 5.94
N PRO A 18 -13.42 -0.26 7.01
CA PRO A 18 -12.40 -0.09 8.02
C PRO A 18 -11.02 -0.22 7.36
N ALA A 19 -10.17 0.78 7.53
CA ALA A 19 -8.77 0.67 7.14
C ALA A 19 -8.08 -0.28 8.14
N SER A 20 -7.61 -1.43 7.68
CA SER A 20 -6.73 -2.28 8.49
C SER A 20 -5.44 -1.52 8.78
N ALA A 21 -5.20 -1.20 10.06
CA ALA A 21 -3.97 -0.57 10.48
C ALA A 21 -2.83 -1.61 10.50
N GLN A 22 -1.69 -1.25 9.92
CA GLN A 22 -0.47 -2.05 10.05
C GLN A 22 0.08 -1.97 11.48
N THR A 23 0.64 -3.08 11.98
CA THR A 23 1.29 -3.17 13.29
C THR A 23 2.80 -3.27 13.10
N SER A 24 3.57 -2.38 13.72
CA SER A 24 5.04 -2.47 13.72
C SER A 24 5.51 -3.67 14.55
N ARG A 25 6.50 -4.40 14.03
CA ARG A 25 7.14 -5.55 14.68
C ARG A 25 8.58 -5.27 15.10
N GLY A 26 9.16 -4.16 14.63
CA GLY A 26 10.50 -3.72 14.98
C GLY A 26 11.31 -3.24 13.78
N ASN A 27 12.50 -2.75 14.09
CA ASN A 27 13.46 -2.19 13.14
C ASN A 27 14.73 -3.04 13.17
N TYR A 28 15.30 -3.29 12.01
CA TYR A 28 16.45 -4.17 11.77
C TYR A 28 17.35 -3.53 10.72
N SER A 29 18.40 -2.83 11.15
CA SER A 29 19.22 -1.99 10.28
C SER A 29 18.34 -1.02 9.46
N ASP A 30 18.46 -1.02 8.13
CA ASP A 30 17.67 -0.15 7.24
C ASP A 30 16.24 -0.65 6.96
N TRP A 31 15.79 -1.69 7.67
CA TRP A 31 14.49 -2.33 7.46
C TRP A 31 13.54 -2.14 8.64
N HIS A 32 12.29 -1.83 8.33
CA HIS A 32 11.19 -1.82 9.29
C HIS A 32 10.23 -2.97 8.96
N VAL A 33 9.87 -3.77 9.96
CA VAL A 33 9.01 -4.94 9.78
C VAL A 33 7.62 -4.64 10.33
N PHE A 34 6.60 -5.01 9.56
CA PHE A 34 5.20 -4.81 9.90
C PHE A 34 4.38 -6.08 9.69
N THR A 35 3.24 -6.16 10.37
CA THR A 35 2.19 -7.12 10.07
C THR A 35 0.87 -6.40 9.76
N LEU A 36 0.10 -6.95 8.84
CA LEU A 36 -1.20 -6.45 8.43
C LEU A 36 -2.19 -7.60 8.35
N ASP A 37 -3.36 -7.46 8.98
CA ASP A 37 -4.47 -8.38 8.80
C ASP A 37 -5.16 -8.11 7.45
N GLY A 38 -5.06 -9.08 6.54
CA GLY A 38 -5.70 -9.05 5.22
C GLY A 38 -6.86 -10.04 5.10
N PRO A 39 -7.66 -9.96 4.02
CA PRO A 39 -8.80 -10.85 3.78
C PRO A 39 -8.42 -12.34 3.77
N ASP A 40 -7.25 -12.65 3.23
CA ASP A 40 -6.73 -14.02 3.10
C ASP A 40 -5.80 -14.42 4.26
N GLY A 41 -5.74 -13.61 5.32
CA GLY A 41 -4.94 -13.83 6.52
C GLY A 41 -3.83 -12.80 6.73
N LEU A 42 -2.97 -13.08 7.71
CA LEU A 42 -1.88 -12.20 8.11
C LEU A 42 -0.83 -12.07 7.00
N VAL A 43 -0.48 -10.83 6.66
CA VAL A 43 0.64 -10.48 5.79
C VAL A 43 1.76 -9.90 6.64
N CYS A 44 2.97 -10.45 6.51
CA CYS A 44 4.19 -9.90 7.11
C CYS A 44 5.03 -9.28 6.01
N TYR A 45 5.53 -8.07 6.21
CA TYR A 45 6.43 -7.43 5.24
C TYR A 45 7.54 -6.67 5.93
N ALA A 46 8.72 -6.73 5.33
CA ALA A 46 9.84 -5.84 5.63
C ALA A 46 9.84 -4.73 4.58
N LEU A 47 9.98 -3.48 5.03
CA LEU A 47 10.02 -2.28 4.19
C LEU A 47 11.33 -1.53 4.44
N THR A 48 11.91 -0.99 3.38
CA THR A 48 13.06 -0.09 3.43
C THR A 48 12.84 1.12 2.52
N THR A 49 13.55 2.19 2.81
CA THR A 49 13.63 3.42 2.01
C THR A 49 15.07 3.63 1.54
N PRO A 50 15.29 4.26 0.38
CA PRO A 50 16.66 4.57 -0.07
C PRO A 50 17.43 5.37 0.99
N THR A 51 18.67 4.97 1.24
CA THR A 51 19.61 5.72 2.10
C THR A 51 20.22 6.90 1.37
N GLU A 52 20.20 6.87 0.03
CA GLU A 52 20.68 7.93 -0.85
C GLU A 52 19.76 8.03 -2.07
N MET A 53 19.58 9.26 -2.58
CA MET A 53 18.79 9.53 -3.79
C MET A 53 19.61 10.41 -4.74
N THR A 54 20.01 9.83 -5.88
CA THR A 54 20.83 10.51 -6.89
C THR A 54 20.17 10.46 -8.28
N PRO A 55 20.30 11.53 -9.09
CA PRO A 55 20.96 12.79 -8.77
C PRO A 55 20.12 13.64 -7.79
N GLN A 56 20.77 14.52 -7.02
CA GLN A 56 20.10 15.29 -5.96
C GLN A 56 19.24 16.45 -6.47
N ASN A 57 19.37 16.81 -7.76
CA ASN A 57 18.69 17.95 -8.36
C ASN A 57 17.33 17.59 -9.00
N VAL A 58 16.76 16.43 -8.66
CA VAL A 58 15.45 15.99 -9.15
C VAL A 58 14.56 15.56 -7.98
N ASP A 59 13.25 15.61 -8.20
CA ASP A 59 12.27 15.06 -7.26
C ASP A 59 12.08 13.56 -7.53
N HIS A 60 12.46 12.72 -6.57
CA HIS A 60 12.32 11.26 -6.63
C HIS A 60 10.93 10.79 -6.18
N GLY A 61 10.14 11.67 -5.56
CA GLY A 61 8.90 11.32 -4.87
C GLY A 61 9.11 10.27 -3.78
N GLN A 62 8.06 9.51 -3.49
CA GLN A 62 8.11 8.44 -2.49
C GLN A 62 8.67 7.15 -3.11
N VAL A 63 9.79 6.68 -2.58
CA VAL A 63 10.45 5.46 -3.05
C VAL A 63 10.54 4.45 -1.90
N PHE A 64 10.05 3.24 -2.14
CA PHE A 64 10.10 2.15 -1.17
C PHE A 64 10.44 0.84 -1.85
N PHE A 65 11.12 -0.02 -1.11
CA PHE A 65 11.21 -1.43 -1.45
C PHE A 65 10.67 -2.25 -0.30
N MET A 66 9.87 -3.26 -0.61
CA MET A 66 9.32 -4.16 0.39
C MET A 66 9.39 -5.60 -0.07
N VAL A 67 9.49 -6.51 0.90
CA VAL A 67 9.41 -7.95 0.68
C VAL A 67 8.32 -8.50 1.59
N SER A 68 7.34 -9.17 1.00
CA SER A 68 6.13 -9.63 1.70
C SER A 68 6.02 -11.15 1.71
N SER A 69 5.49 -11.70 2.79
CA SER A 69 5.11 -13.11 2.92
C SER A 69 3.74 -13.25 3.57
N TRP A 70 2.93 -14.16 3.07
CA TRP A 70 1.57 -14.41 3.53
C TRP A 70 1.57 -15.65 4.41
N ALA A 71 0.93 -15.57 5.58
CA ALA A 71 0.84 -16.68 6.52
C ALA A 71 0.17 -17.92 5.90
N ASN A 72 -0.76 -17.70 4.95
CA ASN A 72 -1.48 -18.74 4.24
C ASN A 72 -0.66 -19.43 3.11
N ASN A 73 0.61 -19.05 2.92
CA ASN A 73 1.51 -19.61 1.93
C ASN A 73 1.14 -19.37 0.44
N GLN A 74 0.18 -18.50 0.14
CA GLN A 74 -0.16 -18.17 -1.25
C GLN A 74 0.95 -17.36 -1.94
N ALA A 75 1.75 -16.65 -1.15
CA ALA A 75 2.88 -15.86 -1.63
C ALA A 75 3.99 -15.83 -0.57
N ARG A 76 5.23 -16.06 -1.01
CA ARG A 76 6.44 -16.02 -0.18
C ARG A 76 7.47 -15.12 -0.83
N GLU A 77 8.18 -14.33 -0.01
CA GLU A 77 9.31 -13.51 -0.46
C GLU A 77 8.99 -12.65 -1.70
N GLN A 78 7.78 -12.10 -1.78
CA GLN A 78 7.37 -11.32 -2.94
C GLN A 78 7.96 -9.91 -2.85
N PRO A 79 8.86 -9.52 -3.75
CA PRO A 79 9.39 -8.17 -3.78
C PRO A 79 8.38 -7.23 -4.42
N ARG A 80 8.31 -6.01 -3.90
CA ARG A 80 7.59 -4.92 -4.53
C ARG A 80 8.41 -3.64 -4.42
N PHE A 81 8.61 -3.03 -5.58
CA PHE A 81 9.18 -1.70 -5.68
C PHE A 81 8.05 -0.69 -5.89
N ILE A 82 8.14 0.44 -5.19
CA ILE A 82 7.23 1.57 -5.35
C ILE A 82 8.10 2.77 -5.66
N SER A 83 7.86 3.39 -6.82
CA SER A 83 8.50 4.63 -7.23
C SER A 83 7.50 5.79 -7.16
N GLY A 84 8.02 6.99 -6.88
CA GLY A 84 7.26 8.24 -6.93
C GLY A 84 7.07 8.78 -8.35
N TYR A 85 7.64 8.09 -9.34
CA TYR A 85 7.66 8.47 -10.74
C TYR A 85 7.38 7.26 -11.63
N THR A 86 6.89 7.53 -12.84
CA THR A 86 6.68 6.50 -13.86
C THR A 86 8.02 5.95 -14.34
N LEU A 87 8.18 4.63 -14.26
CA LEU A 87 9.35 3.95 -14.80
C LEU A 87 9.28 3.92 -16.34
N ARG A 88 10.45 3.88 -16.97
CA ARG A 88 10.52 3.69 -18.42
C ARG A 88 9.91 2.33 -18.78
N PRO A 89 9.07 2.24 -19.83
CA PRO A 89 8.34 1.00 -20.14
C PRO A 89 9.23 -0.20 -20.51
N ASP A 90 10.46 0.08 -20.96
CA ASP A 90 11.36 -0.83 -21.64
C ASP A 90 12.61 -1.21 -20.82
N ASN A 91 12.63 -0.88 -19.52
CA ASN A 91 13.71 -1.24 -18.62
C ASN A 91 13.16 -2.18 -17.53
N PRO A 92 13.61 -3.46 -17.46
CA PRO A 92 13.10 -4.45 -16.52
C PRO A 92 13.34 -4.08 -15.05
#